data_AF-X1BC15-F1
#
_entry.id   AF-X1BC15-F1
#
_cell.length_a   1.000
_cell.length_b   1.000
_cell.length_c   1.000
_cell.angle_alpha   90.00
_cell.angle_beta   90.00
_cell.angle_gamma   90.00
#
_symmetry.space_group_name_H-M   'P 1'
#
loop_
_entity.id
_entity.type
_entity.pdbx_description
1 polymer ?
#
loop_
_entity_poly.entity_id
_entity_poly.type
_entity_poly.pdbx_seq_one_letter_code
_entity_poly.pdbx_strand_id
1 'polypeptide(L)' 'SSKFHAKDIEKNLRLISERLNLNFRKIAEVVRIAIWNSTISPPLFETIEILGKELTLKRINEYMRIIL' A
#
# COMPACT_ATOMS: atom_id res chain seq x y z
N SER A 1 18.87 -1.95 -7.70
CA SER A 1 17.92 -3.07 -7.60
C SER A 1 17.31 -3.12 -6.20
N SER A 2 16.35 -2.23 -5.89
CA SER A 2 15.68 -2.30 -4.58
C SER A 2 14.79 -3.54 -4.53
N LYS A 3 15.05 -4.46 -3.60
CA LYS A 3 14.19 -5.62 -3.36
C LYS A 3 12.84 -5.13 -2.79
N PHE A 4 11.74 -5.75 -3.21
CA PHE A 4 10.39 -5.34 -2.83
C PHE A 4 9.96 -6.06 -1.55
N HIS A 5 10.47 -5.60 -0.39
CA HIS A 5 10.24 -6.24 0.91
C HIS A 5 9.26 -5.47 1.80
N ALA A 6 8.52 -6.19 2.64
CA ALA A 6 7.51 -5.70 3.56
C ALA A 6 8.06 -4.60 4.47
N LYS A 7 9.24 -4.79 5.05
CA LYS A 7 9.90 -3.80 5.92
C LYS A 7 10.16 -2.47 5.19
N ASP A 8 10.52 -2.54 3.90
CA ASP A 8 10.85 -1.37 3.10
C ASP A 8 9.56 -0.67 2.62
N ILE A 9 8.52 -1.45 2.29
CA ILE A 9 7.18 -0.96 1.98
C ILE A 9 6.60 -0.20 3.18
N GLU A 10 6.62 -0.80 4.38
CA GLU A 10 6.12 -0.18 5.59
C GLU A 10 6.88 1.11 5.91
N LYS A 11 8.22 1.06 5.91
CA LYS A 11 9.07 2.21 6.16
C LYS A 11 8.74 3.36 5.21
N ASN A 12 8.63 3.08 3.90
CA ASN A 12 8.33 4.11 2.91
C ASN A 12 6.93 4.71 3.09
N LEU A 13 5.91 3.91 3.41
CA LEU A 13 4.57 4.41 3.68
C LEU A 13 4.52 5.25 4.97
N ARG A 14 5.29 4.90 5.99
CA ARG A 14 5.43 5.70 7.23
C ARG A 14 6.10 7.04 6.94
N LEU A 15 7.17 7.06 6.16
CA LEU A 15 7.82 8.31 5.72
C LEU A 15 6.86 9.22 4.93
N ILE A 16 5.99 8.65 4.10
CA ILE A 16 4.94 9.41 3.41
C ILE A 16 3.94 10.00 4.42
N SER A 17 3.53 9.21 5.41
CA SER A 17 2.67 9.67 6.51
C SER A 17 3.24 10.88 7.22
N GLU A 18 4.52 10.83 7.57
CA GLU A 18 5.24 11.93 8.23
C GLU A 18 5.32 13.15 7.34
N ARG A 19 5.75 12.98 6.08
CA ARG A 19 5.88 14.09 5.10
C ARG A 19 4.57 14.80 4.83
N LEU A 20 3.45 14.07 4.84
CA LEU A 20 2.12 14.63 4.60
C LEU A 20 1.41 15.08 5.88
N ASN A 21 2.03 14.89 7.05
CA ASN A 21 1.38 15.10 8.36
C ASN A 21 0.01 14.39 8.47
N LEU A 22 -0.07 13.15 7.95
CA LEU A 22 -1.28 12.34 7.95
C LEU A 22 -1.18 11.20 8.97
N ASN A 23 -2.33 10.77 9.48
CA ASN A 23 -2.41 9.57 10.30
C ASN A 23 -2.12 8.33 9.42
N PHE A 24 -1.12 7.55 9.80
CA PHE A 24 -0.70 6.34 9.08
C PHE A 24 -1.84 5.34 8.88
N ARG A 25 -2.78 5.23 9.83
CA ARG A 25 -3.96 4.37 9.71
C ARG A 25 -4.75 4.68 8.44
N LYS A 26 -4.93 5.95 8.10
CA LYS A 26 -5.66 6.36 6.89
C LYS A 26 -4.94 5.91 5.62
N ILE A 27 -3.60 6.02 5.60
CA ILE A 27 -2.79 5.54 4.46
C ILE A 27 -2.91 4.02 4.33
N ALA A 28 -2.78 3.29 5.44
CA ALA A 28 -2.88 1.84 5.45
C ALA A 28 -4.27 1.34 4.99
N GLU A 29 -5.35 2.01 5.41
CA GLU A 29 -6.72 1.71 4.98
C GLU A 29 -6.93 1.94 3.48
N VAL A 30 -6.46 3.07 2.94
CA VAL A 30 -6.56 3.37 1.50
C VAL A 30 -5.78 2.35 0.68
N VAL A 31 -4.54 2.03 1.08
CA VAL A 31 -3.71 1.02 0.41
C VAL A 31 -4.40 -0.35 0.45
N ARG A 32 -5.03 -0.70 1.57
CA ARG A 32 -5.75 -1.95 1.72
C ARG A 32 -6.93 -2.04 0.76
N ILE A 33 -7.75 -1.00 0.69
CA ILE A 33 -8.90 -0.94 -0.22
C ILE A 33 -8.41 -1.04 -1.67
N ALA A 34 -7.38 -0.28 -2.03
CA ALA A 34 -6.85 -0.24 -3.39
C ALA A 34 -6.36 -1.61 -3.87
N ILE A 35 -5.80 -2.45 -2.98
CA ILE A 35 -5.18 -3.72 -3.37
C ILE A 35 -6.08 -4.94 -3.12
N TRP A 36 -6.93 -4.93 -2.08
CA TRP A 36 -7.80 -6.06 -1.71
C TRP A 36 -9.28 -5.84 -1.96
N ASN A 37 -9.69 -4.63 -2.35
CA ASN A 37 -11.10 -4.26 -2.44
C ASN A 37 -11.89 -4.58 -1.15
N SER A 38 -11.22 -4.42 0.00
CA SER A 38 -11.74 -4.77 1.32
C SER A 38 -11.11 -3.86 2.37
N THR A 39 -11.85 -3.60 3.46
CA THR A 39 -11.34 -2.88 4.64
C THR A 39 -10.58 -3.81 5.61
N ILE A 40 -10.74 -5.13 5.44
CA ILE A 40 -10.03 -6.18 6.18
C ILE A 40 -9.12 -6.93 5.22
N SER A 41 -7.84 -7.06 5.57
CA SER A 41 -6.87 -7.87 4.83
C SER A 41 -6.06 -8.74 5.79
N PRO A 42 -5.37 -9.76 5.26
CA PRO A 42 -4.24 -10.38 5.96
C PRO A 42 -3.13 -9.35 6.28
N PRO A 43 -2.00 -9.75 6.90
CA PRO A 43 -0.88 -8.85 7.19
C PRO A 43 -0.48 -8.02 5.97
N LEU A 44 -0.68 -6.70 6.05
CA LEU A 44 -0.73 -5.82 4.87
C LEU A 44 0.58 -5.86 4.09
N PHE A 45 1.72 -5.67 4.76
CA PHE A 45 3.00 -5.48 4.05
C PHE A 45 3.57 -6.80 3.54
N GLU A 46 3.43 -7.88 4.31
CA GLU A 46 3.85 -9.22 3.92
C GLU A 46 3.06 -9.70 2.70
N THR A 47 1.76 -9.41 2.67
CA THR A 47 0.95 -9.76 1.50
C THR A 47 1.20 -8.86 0.29
N ILE A 48 1.55 -7.58 0.47
CA ILE A 48 2.08 -6.75 -0.64
C ILE A 48 3.37 -7.36 -1.20
N GLU A 49 4.31 -7.75 -0.33
CA GLU A 49 5.57 -8.38 -0.76
C GLU A 49 5.31 -9.64 -1.59
N ILE A 50 4.41 -10.53 -1.11
CA ILE A 50 4.02 -11.75 -1.84
C ILE A 50 3.36 -11.44 -3.19
N LEU A 51 2.48 -10.43 -3.26
CA LEU A 51 1.84 -10.01 -4.51
C LEU A 51 2.85 -9.48 -5.53
N GLY A 52 3.95 -8.91 -5.06
CA GLY A 52 4.97 -8.30 -5.90
C GLY A 52 4.63 -6.89 -6.37
N LYS A 53 5.67 -6.19 -6.85
CA LYS A 53 5.61 -4.76 -7.17
C LYS A 53 4.66 -4.45 -8.32
N GLU A 54 4.73 -5.23 -9.39
CA GLU A 54 3.99 -4.96 -10.62
C GLU A 54 2.48 -5.01 -10.39
N LEU A 55 1.98 -6.11 -9.83
CA LEU A 55 0.55 -6.28 -9.55
C LEU A 55 0.05 -5.28 -8.51
N THR A 56 0.85 -4.99 -7.48
CA THR A 56 0.52 -3.96 -6.47
C THR A 56 0.29 -2.60 -7.12
N LEU A 57 1.23 -2.14 -7.97
CA LEU A 57 1.11 -0.85 -8.64
C LEU A 57 -0.03 -0.83 -9.65
N LYS A 58 -0.26 -1.93 -10.38
CA LYS A 58 -1.41 -2.07 -11.27
C LYS A 58 -2.72 -1.83 -10.54
N ARG A 59 -2.94 -2.50 -9.40
CA ARG A 59 -4.18 -2.36 -8.60
C ARG A 59 -4.34 -0.96 -8.01
N ILE A 60 -3.27 -0.36 -7.51
CA ILE A 60 -3.30 1.03 -7.03
C ILE A 60 -3.70 2.00 -8.15
N ASN A 61 -3.12 1.84 -9.34
CA ASN A 61 -3.45 2.69 -10.49
C ASN A 61 -4.89 2.49 -10.97
N GLU A 62 -5.41 1.25 -10.96
CA GLU A 62 -6.81 0.95 -11.26
C GLU A 62 -7.75 1.62 -10.24
N TYR A 63 -7.44 1.51 -8.95
CA TYR A 63 -8.20 2.19 -7.89
C TYR A 63 -8.20 3.71 -8.08
N MET A 64 -7.04 4.32 -8.37
CA MET A 64 -6.94 5.76 -8.62
C MET A 64 -7.82 6.22 -9.79
N ARG A 65 -7.97 5.43 -10.86
CA ARG A 65 -8.85 5.75 -12.01
C ARG A 65 -10.35 5.69 -11.67
N ILE A 66 -10.71 5.05 -10.56
CA ILE A 66 -12.11 4.92 -10.13
C ILE A 66 -12.50 6.10 -9.23
N ILE A 67 -11.55 6.59 -8.41
CA ILE A 67 -11.81 7.62 -7.40
C ILE A 67 -11.43 9.04 -7.82
N LEU A 68 -10.73 9.20 -8.95
CA LEU A 68 -10.38 10.47 -9.58
C LEU A 68 -11.10 10.58 -10.92
#